data_AF-A0A4R4WF82-F1
#
_entry.id   AF-A0A4R4WF82-F1
#
_cell.length_a   1.000
_cell.length_b   1.000
_cell.length_c   1.000
_cell.angle_alpha   90.00
_cell.angle_beta   90.00
_cell.angle_gamma   90.00
#
_symmetry.space_group_name_H-M   'P 1'
#
loop_
_entity.id
_entity.type
_entity.pdbx_description
1 polymer ?
#
loop_
_entity_poly.entity_id
_entity_poly.type
_entity_poly.pdbx_seq_one_letter_code
_entity_poly.pdbx_strand_id
1 'polypeptide(L)'
;MTRITAWRRHPLARYAVLILALALVGMAYAAFVQAGKPADAALAAGKVDDVAEGKSLFVAHCASCHGTNAEGTETAPTLIGVGAAAVDFQMSTGRMPAANPGPQAPRKPLPEWVTPEKIKQISAYVQSLGGGPQVPGAEQVDPKLGDAGRGGELFRANCIQCHNWAGAGGALTQGKHAPNLNEATPTQIYEAMVTGPQAMPVFNDTTITPEEKRSMIAYITQVRAQKDPGGFALGRIGPVTEGLVAWIVGLSALALAAIWITAKKRQKP
;
A
#
# COMPACT_ATOMS: atom_id res chain seq x y z
N MET A 1 -35.93 62.92 -5.63
CA MET A 1 -35.80 61.55 -5.07
C MET A 1 -35.25 60.64 -6.16
N THR A 2 -34.04 60.10 -5.96
CA THR A 2 -33.25 59.35 -6.95
C THR A 2 -33.91 58.01 -7.28
N ARG A 3 -34.07 57.67 -8.58
CA ARG A 3 -34.77 56.47 -9.09
C ARG A 3 -34.32 55.13 -8.46
N ILE A 4 -33.12 55.09 -7.89
CA ILE A 4 -32.50 53.92 -7.26
C ILE A 4 -33.22 53.50 -5.97
N THR A 5 -33.76 54.45 -5.18
CA THR A 5 -34.44 54.12 -3.90
C THR A 5 -35.85 53.56 -4.08
N ALA A 6 -36.51 53.84 -5.21
CA ALA A 6 -37.84 53.31 -5.52
C ALA A 6 -37.78 51.81 -5.87
N TRP A 7 -36.75 51.36 -6.58
CA TRP A 7 -36.55 49.96 -6.98
C TRP A 7 -36.21 49.02 -5.81
N ARG A 8 -35.51 49.52 -4.78
CA ARG A 8 -35.14 48.72 -3.59
C ARG A 8 -36.34 48.32 -2.72
N ARG A 9 -37.50 48.96 -2.90
CA ARG A 9 -38.73 48.72 -2.12
C ARG A 9 -39.75 47.80 -2.83
N HIS A 10 -39.47 47.38 -4.06
CA HIS A 10 -40.38 46.52 -4.82
C HIS A 10 -40.26 45.06 -4.35
N PRO A 11 -41.37 44.33 -4.12
CA PRO A 11 -41.33 42.96 -3.60
C PRO A 11 -40.53 42.00 -4.50
N LEU A 12 -40.47 42.26 -5.80
CA LEU A 12 -39.69 41.48 -6.77
C LEU A 12 -38.17 41.64 -6.64
N ALA A 13 -37.69 42.74 -6.04
CA ALA A 13 -36.26 42.95 -5.83
C ALA A 13 -35.66 41.94 -4.85
N ARG A 14 -36.47 41.44 -3.90
CA ARG A 14 -36.04 40.39 -2.94
C ARG A 14 -35.83 39.04 -3.63
N TYR A 15 -36.72 38.68 -4.56
CA TYR A 15 -36.59 37.45 -5.34
C TYR A 15 -35.42 37.53 -6.34
N ALA A 16 -35.20 38.68 -6.97
CA ALA A 16 -34.07 38.89 -7.87
C ALA A 16 -32.71 38.75 -7.15
N VAL A 17 -32.58 39.29 -5.93
CA VAL A 17 -31.38 39.13 -5.11
C VAL A 17 -31.17 37.67 -4.67
N LEU A 18 -32.24 36.96 -4.31
CA LEU A 18 -32.15 35.54 -3.95
C LEU A 18 -31.72 34.65 -5.13
N ILE A 19 -32.28 34.88 -6.32
CA ILE A 19 -31.89 34.14 -7.53
C ILE A 19 -30.43 34.43 -7.90
N LEU A 20 -30.00 35.69 -7.81
CA LEU A 20 -28.61 36.06 -8.06
C LEU A 20 -27.67 35.39 -7.06
N ALA A 21 -28.02 35.37 -5.77
CA ALA A 21 -27.23 34.71 -4.73
C ALA A 21 -27.14 33.20 -4.96
N LEU A 22 -28.26 32.53 -5.30
CA LEU A 22 -28.28 31.10 -5.62
C LEU A 22 -27.47 30.78 -6.88
N ALA A 23 -27.54 31.64 -7.90
CA ALA A 23 -26.74 31.47 -9.12
C ALA A 23 -25.25 31.62 -8.84
N LEU A 24 -24.84 32.59 -8.02
CA LEU A 24 -23.43 32.79 -7.64
C LEU A 24 -22.90 31.63 -6.78
N VAL A 25 -23.70 31.14 -5.83
CA VAL A 25 -23.34 29.96 -5.02
C VAL A 25 -23.27 28.71 -5.89
N GLY A 26 -24.21 28.52 -6.81
CA GLY A 26 -24.19 27.41 -7.78
C GLY A 26 -22.97 27.47 -8.72
N MET A 27 -22.59 28.66 -9.16
CA MET A 27 -21.41 28.87 -10.01
C MET A 27 -20.10 28.64 -9.25
N ALA A 28 -20.01 29.12 -8.01
CA ALA A 28 -18.87 28.84 -7.14
C ALA A 28 -18.77 27.33 -6.85
N TYR A 29 -19.88 26.68 -6.52
CA TYR A 29 -19.92 25.24 -6.30
C TYR A 29 -19.49 24.46 -7.54
N ALA A 30 -19.97 24.83 -8.73
CA ALA A 30 -19.55 24.22 -10.00
C ALA A 30 -18.03 24.37 -10.21
N ALA A 31 -17.48 25.58 -10.02
CA ALA A 31 -16.05 25.82 -10.17
C ALA A 31 -15.19 24.98 -9.19
N PHE A 32 -15.64 24.81 -7.94
CA PHE A 32 -14.96 23.96 -6.95
C PHE A 32 -15.12 22.46 -7.23
N VAL A 33 -16.26 22.01 -7.78
CA VAL A 33 -16.47 20.61 -8.17
C VAL A 33 -15.68 20.25 -9.43
N GLN A 34 -15.55 21.15 -10.40
CA GLN A 34 -14.72 20.93 -11.60
C GLN A 34 -13.23 20.77 -11.24
N ALA A 35 -12.74 21.46 -10.21
CA ALA A 35 -11.37 21.30 -9.73
C ALA A 35 -11.10 19.93 -9.06
N GLY A 36 -12.15 19.13 -8.83
CA GLY A 36 -12.09 17.85 -8.12
C GLY A 36 -12.57 16.64 -8.92
N LYS A 37 -12.52 16.64 -10.26
CA LYS A 37 -12.88 15.46 -11.07
C LYS A 37 -11.66 14.63 -11.49
N PRO A 38 -11.24 13.62 -10.70
CA PRO A 38 -10.28 12.59 -11.13
C PRO A 38 -10.89 11.58 -12.12
N ALA A 39 -12.21 11.57 -12.31
CA ALA A 39 -12.90 10.63 -13.19
C ALA A 39 -12.52 10.81 -14.67
N ASP A 40 -12.27 12.05 -15.11
CA ASP A 40 -11.85 12.33 -16.49
C ASP A 40 -10.37 11.98 -16.73
N ALA A 41 -9.52 12.03 -15.69
CA ALA A 41 -8.13 11.58 -15.76
C ALA A 41 -8.01 10.05 -15.78
N ALA A 42 -8.92 9.34 -15.09
CA ALA A 42 -8.99 7.87 -15.15
C ALA A 42 -9.41 7.37 -16.55
N LEU A 43 -10.31 8.09 -17.23
CA LEU A 43 -10.70 7.82 -18.63
C LEU A 43 -9.62 8.23 -19.64
N ALA A 44 -8.73 9.18 -19.30
CA ALA A 44 -7.60 9.55 -20.14
C ALA A 44 -6.40 8.59 -20.02
N ALA A 45 -6.31 7.81 -18.94
CA ALA A 45 -5.21 6.88 -18.66
C ALA A 45 -5.50 5.40 -19.02
N GLY A 46 -6.79 5.02 -19.17
CA GLY A 46 -7.22 3.71 -19.63
C GLY A 46 -8.22 3.89 -20.76
N LYS A 47 -7.95 3.27 -21.91
CA LYS A 47 -8.86 3.34 -23.07
C LYS A 47 -10.23 2.85 -22.61
N VAL A 48 -11.33 3.36 -23.16
CA VAL A 48 -12.70 2.88 -22.84
C VAL A 48 -12.79 1.35 -22.93
N ASP A 49 -11.98 0.74 -23.80
CA ASP A 49 -11.80 -0.70 -23.95
C ASP A 49 -11.28 -1.40 -22.67
N ASP A 50 -10.39 -0.78 -21.90
CA ASP A 50 -9.77 -1.35 -20.70
C ASP A 50 -10.79 -1.54 -19.57
N VAL A 51 -11.76 -0.62 -19.43
CA VAL A 51 -12.83 -0.71 -18.43
C VAL A 51 -13.83 -1.81 -18.79
N ALA A 52 -14.17 -1.94 -20.08
CA ALA A 52 -15.08 -2.97 -20.55
C ALA A 52 -14.46 -4.37 -20.42
N GLU A 53 -13.20 -4.55 -20.82
CA GLU A 53 -12.46 -5.80 -20.66
C GLU A 53 -12.25 -6.12 -19.17
N GLY A 54 -11.87 -5.11 -18.37
CA GLY A 54 -11.73 -5.23 -16.93
C GLY A 54 -13.01 -5.73 -16.24
N LYS A 55 -14.18 -5.24 -16.68
CA LYS A 55 -15.48 -5.72 -16.20
C LYS A 55 -15.72 -7.20 -16.55
N SER A 56 -15.42 -7.60 -17.78
CA SER A 56 -15.55 -8.99 -18.22
C SER A 56 -14.70 -9.93 -17.35
N LEU A 57 -13.43 -9.57 -17.15
CA LEU A 57 -12.50 -10.31 -16.30
C LEU A 57 -12.95 -10.35 -14.83
N PHE A 58 -13.46 -9.22 -14.32
CA PHE A 58 -13.98 -9.13 -12.97
C PHE A 58 -15.17 -10.06 -12.75
N VAL A 59 -16.13 -10.08 -13.68
CA VAL A 59 -17.29 -10.97 -13.62
C VAL A 59 -16.86 -12.44 -13.68
N ALA A 60 -15.87 -12.76 -14.51
CA ALA A 60 -15.36 -14.13 -14.67
C ALA A 60 -14.60 -14.65 -13.44
N HIS A 61 -13.89 -13.78 -12.70
CA HIS A 61 -12.92 -14.24 -11.70
C HIS A 61 -13.11 -13.70 -10.27
N CYS A 62 -13.85 -12.60 -10.08
CA CYS A 62 -13.92 -11.90 -8.80
C CYS A 62 -15.35 -11.77 -8.26
N ALA A 63 -16.35 -11.73 -9.16
CA ALA A 63 -17.75 -11.46 -8.79
C ALA A 63 -18.37 -12.52 -7.86
N SER A 64 -17.89 -13.76 -7.87
CA SER A 64 -18.37 -14.81 -6.97
C SER A 64 -18.18 -14.46 -5.49
N CYS A 65 -17.15 -13.67 -5.17
CA CYS A 65 -16.85 -13.25 -3.80
C CYS A 65 -17.21 -11.77 -3.58
N HIS A 66 -16.94 -10.91 -4.56
CA HIS A 66 -17.10 -9.45 -4.41
C HIS A 66 -18.43 -8.91 -4.95
N GLY A 67 -19.33 -9.76 -5.44
CA GLY A 67 -20.59 -9.34 -6.08
C GLY A 67 -20.41 -8.93 -7.53
N THR A 68 -21.48 -8.96 -8.32
CA THR A 68 -21.42 -8.68 -9.77
C THR A 68 -21.05 -7.24 -10.11
N ASN A 69 -21.32 -6.31 -9.20
CA ASN A 69 -21.02 -4.88 -9.32
C ASN A 69 -19.91 -4.44 -8.35
N ALA A 70 -19.15 -5.40 -7.80
CA ALA A 70 -18.12 -5.16 -6.80
C ALA A 70 -18.64 -4.54 -5.48
N GLU A 71 -19.94 -4.68 -5.21
CA GLU A 71 -20.64 -4.17 -4.04
C GLU A 71 -20.25 -4.87 -2.74
N GLY A 72 -19.58 -6.01 -2.82
CA GLY A 72 -19.22 -6.85 -1.70
C GLY A 72 -20.30 -7.87 -1.34
N THR A 73 -19.92 -8.88 -0.58
CA THR A 73 -20.82 -9.90 -0.03
C THR A 73 -20.41 -10.19 1.42
N GLU A 74 -21.08 -11.14 2.08
CA GLU A 74 -20.62 -11.65 3.37
C GLU A 74 -19.25 -12.33 3.29
N THR A 75 -18.86 -12.80 2.10
CA THR A 75 -17.59 -13.53 1.88
C THR A 75 -16.40 -12.59 1.65
N ALA A 76 -16.62 -11.47 0.96
CA ALA A 76 -15.54 -10.53 0.63
C ALA A 76 -16.05 -9.08 0.61
N PRO A 77 -15.20 -8.10 0.96
CA PRO A 77 -15.60 -6.71 1.10
C PRO A 77 -15.97 -6.08 -0.24
N THR A 78 -16.62 -4.92 -0.18
CA THR A 78 -16.80 -4.05 -1.35
C THR A 78 -15.45 -3.62 -1.93
N LEU A 79 -15.41 -3.47 -3.25
CA LEU A 79 -14.27 -2.88 -3.97
C LEU A 79 -14.60 -1.48 -4.52
N ILE A 80 -15.79 -0.96 -4.24
CA ILE A 80 -16.17 0.38 -4.66
C ILE A 80 -15.32 1.40 -3.89
N GLY A 81 -14.59 2.25 -4.61
CA GLY A 81 -13.78 3.33 -4.03
C GLY A 81 -12.42 2.93 -3.46
N VAL A 82 -12.02 1.65 -3.57
CA VAL A 82 -10.70 1.19 -3.08
C VAL A 82 -9.54 1.67 -3.95
N GLY A 83 -9.81 2.02 -5.22
CA GLY A 83 -8.83 2.53 -6.17
C GLY A 83 -8.01 1.48 -6.93
N ALA A 84 -7.41 1.91 -8.04
CA ALA A 84 -6.57 1.11 -8.92
C ALA A 84 -5.32 0.59 -8.22
N ALA A 85 -4.69 1.39 -7.35
CA ALA A 85 -3.51 0.97 -6.58
C ALA A 85 -3.79 -0.23 -5.67
N ALA A 86 -5.00 -0.32 -5.10
CA ALA A 86 -5.34 -1.42 -4.20
C ALA A 86 -5.47 -2.73 -4.98
N VAL A 87 -6.06 -2.67 -6.18
CA VAL A 87 -6.18 -3.82 -7.07
C VAL A 87 -4.82 -4.23 -7.59
N ASP A 88 -4.01 -3.29 -8.09
CA ASP A 88 -2.66 -3.59 -8.57
C ASP A 88 -1.83 -4.22 -7.46
N PHE A 89 -1.77 -3.62 -6.27
CA PHE A 89 -1.03 -4.20 -5.16
C PHE A 89 -1.46 -5.62 -4.81
N GLN A 90 -2.77 -5.86 -4.64
CA GLN A 90 -3.27 -7.16 -4.24
C GLN A 90 -3.01 -8.22 -5.32
N MET A 91 -3.18 -7.86 -6.59
CA MET A 91 -3.00 -8.79 -7.71
C MET A 91 -1.53 -8.98 -8.10
N SER A 92 -0.74 -7.92 -8.21
CA SER A 92 0.69 -7.97 -8.59
C SER A 92 1.55 -8.63 -7.51
N THR A 93 1.12 -8.57 -6.25
CA THR A 93 1.73 -9.35 -5.16
C THR A 93 1.18 -10.77 -5.03
N GLY A 94 0.17 -11.14 -5.81
CA GLY A 94 -0.47 -12.45 -5.80
C GLY A 94 -1.35 -12.75 -4.58
N ARG A 95 -1.62 -11.77 -3.73
CA ARG A 95 -2.55 -11.94 -2.60
C ARG A 95 -3.97 -12.20 -3.09
N MET A 96 -4.37 -11.46 -4.12
CA MET A 96 -5.61 -11.68 -4.86
C MET A 96 -5.32 -12.21 -6.27
N PRO A 97 -6.21 -13.04 -6.85
CA PRO A 97 -7.41 -13.63 -6.24
C PRO A 97 -7.04 -14.64 -5.14
N ALA A 98 -7.67 -14.55 -3.96
CA ALA A 98 -7.39 -15.46 -2.85
C ALA A 98 -8.08 -16.82 -3.05
N ALA A 99 -7.41 -17.91 -2.70
CA ALA A 99 -7.98 -19.25 -2.82
C ALA A 99 -8.97 -19.57 -1.69
N ASN A 100 -8.67 -19.12 -0.47
CA ASN A 100 -9.49 -19.33 0.71
C ASN A 100 -9.45 -18.09 1.62
N PRO A 101 -10.54 -17.81 2.36
CA PRO A 101 -10.52 -16.82 3.43
C PRO A 101 -9.64 -17.32 4.58
N GLY A 102 -8.83 -16.43 5.14
CA GLY A 102 -7.96 -16.71 6.27
C GLY A 102 -7.59 -15.42 7.00
N PRO A 103 -6.78 -15.49 8.08
CA PRO A 103 -6.40 -14.30 8.85
C PRO A 103 -5.75 -13.22 7.97
N GLN A 104 -4.99 -13.63 6.95
CA GLN A 104 -4.32 -12.75 6.00
C GLN A 104 -4.09 -13.51 4.69
N ALA A 105 -4.23 -12.83 3.55
CA ALA A 105 -3.89 -13.40 2.26
C ALA A 105 -2.36 -13.37 2.06
N PRO A 106 -1.68 -14.52 1.94
CA PRO A 106 -0.25 -14.56 1.70
C PRO A 106 0.07 -14.23 0.24
N ARG A 107 1.33 -13.86 -0.01
CA ARG A 107 1.89 -13.85 -1.37
C ARG A 107 1.92 -15.27 -1.91
N LYS A 108 1.52 -15.45 -3.16
CA LYS A 108 1.57 -16.73 -3.90
C LYS A 108 1.91 -16.49 -5.37
N PRO A 109 2.37 -17.53 -6.09
CA PRO A 109 2.48 -17.47 -7.54
C PRO A 109 1.17 -17.05 -8.18
N LEU A 110 1.26 -16.21 -9.21
CA LEU A 110 0.10 -15.74 -9.95
C LEU A 110 -0.48 -16.88 -10.78
N PRO A 111 -1.82 -17.02 -10.83
CA PRO A 111 -2.46 -17.85 -11.84
C PRO A 111 -2.07 -17.38 -13.24
N GLU A 112 -1.97 -18.30 -14.20
CA GLU A 112 -1.52 -17.98 -15.57
C GLU A 112 -2.36 -16.90 -16.26
N TRP A 113 -3.64 -16.79 -15.92
CA TRP A 113 -4.51 -15.78 -16.49
C TRP A 113 -4.19 -14.37 -15.99
N VAL A 114 -3.58 -14.22 -14.80
CA VAL A 114 -3.24 -12.93 -14.21
C VAL A 114 -1.95 -12.41 -14.85
N THR A 115 -2.09 -11.43 -15.72
CA THR A 115 -0.98 -10.76 -16.42
C THR A 115 -1.00 -9.27 -16.11
N PRO A 116 0.11 -8.53 -16.27
CA PRO A 116 0.14 -7.09 -16.02
C PRO A 116 -0.95 -6.30 -16.77
N GLU A 117 -1.25 -6.69 -18.01
CA GLU A 117 -2.32 -6.06 -18.80
C GLU A 117 -3.69 -6.29 -18.18
N LYS A 118 -3.99 -7.53 -17.77
CA LYS A 118 -5.29 -7.84 -17.13
C LYS A 118 -5.43 -7.20 -15.76
N ILE A 119 -4.34 -7.10 -15.00
CA ILE A 119 -4.34 -6.34 -13.74
C ILE A 119 -4.71 -4.89 -14.03
N LYS A 120 -4.07 -4.25 -15.00
CA LYS A 120 -4.39 -2.87 -15.40
C LYS A 120 -5.85 -2.70 -15.80
N GLN A 121 -6.41 -3.62 -16.58
CA GLN A 121 -7.82 -3.59 -17.01
C GLN A 121 -8.77 -3.72 -15.82
N ILE A 122 -8.55 -4.69 -14.93
CA ILE A 122 -9.37 -4.87 -13.72
C ILE A 122 -9.23 -3.66 -12.78
N SER A 123 -8.02 -3.13 -12.60
CA SER A 123 -7.76 -1.91 -11.83
C SER A 123 -8.51 -0.71 -12.40
N ALA A 124 -8.53 -0.53 -13.73
CA ALA A 124 -9.29 0.52 -14.40
C ALA A 124 -10.80 0.37 -14.21
N TYR A 125 -11.32 -0.86 -14.29
CA TYR A 125 -12.73 -1.13 -13.99
C TYR A 125 -13.08 -0.77 -12.55
N VAL A 126 -12.34 -1.27 -11.55
CA VAL A 126 -12.59 -0.97 -10.14
C VAL A 126 -12.47 0.54 -9.85
N GLN A 127 -11.48 1.20 -10.46
CA GLN A 127 -11.31 2.65 -10.36
C GLN A 127 -12.54 3.43 -10.85
N SER A 128 -13.20 2.93 -11.90
CA SER A 128 -14.41 3.56 -12.45
C SER A 128 -15.63 3.48 -11.52
N LEU A 129 -15.64 2.53 -10.56
CA LEU A 129 -16.81 2.27 -9.70
C LEU A 129 -16.94 3.24 -8.52
N GLY A 130 -15.90 4.00 -8.18
CA GLY A 130 -15.96 4.92 -7.04
C GLY A 130 -14.73 5.78 -6.80
N GLY A 131 -13.73 5.72 -7.68
CA GLY A 131 -12.48 6.44 -7.45
C GLY A 131 -11.52 5.68 -6.52
N GLY A 132 -10.62 6.43 -5.89
CA GLY A 132 -9.61 5.93 -4.97
C GLY A 132 -8.17 6.20 -5.45
N PRO A 133 -7.17 5.75 -4.68
CA PRO A 133 -5.76 5.93 -5.01
C PRO A 133 -5.38 5.29 -6.37
N GLN A 134 -4.64 6.04 -7.19
CA GLN A 134 -4.12 5.57 -8.47
C GLN A 134 -2.81 4.79 -8.29
N VAL A 135 -2.52 3.91 -9.24
CA VAL A 135 -1.18 3.33 -9.40
C VAL A 135 -0.17 4.48 -9.58
N PRO A 136 0.91 4.52 -8.79
CA PRO A 136 1.86 5.62 -8.83
C PRO A 136 2.68 5.62 -10.13
N GLY A 137 3.04 6.81 -10.59
CA GLY A 137 3.93 6.99 -11.73
C GLY A 137 5.37 6.55 -11.42
N ALA A 138 6.15 6.29 -12.46
CA ALA A 138 7.54 5.81 -12.33
C ALA A 138 8.43 6.74 -11.48
N GLU A 139 8.26 8.06 -11.60
CA GLU A 139 9.03 9.04 -10.82
C GLU A 139 8.69 9.07 -9.33
N GLN A 140 7.47 8.69 -8.95
CA GLN A 140 7.04 8.65 -7.54
C GLN A 140 7.65 7.45 -6.80
N VAL A 141 8.07 6.43 -7.54
CA VAL A 141 8.59 5.17 -6.98
C VAL A 141 10.07 4.96 -7.27
N ASP A 142 10.73 5.87 -8.01
CA ASP A 142 12.16 5.76 -8.29
C ASP A 142 12.98 6.01 -7.00
N PRO A 143 13.66 4.99 -6.44
CA PRO A 143 14.47 5.17 -5.24
C PRO A 143 15.64 6.13 -5.44
N LYS A 144 16.10 6.36 -6.69
CA LYS A 144 17.21 7.28 -6.97
C LYS A 144 16.85 8.75 -6.76
N LEU A 145 15.56 9.07 -6.80
CA LEU A 145 15.03 10.43 -6.59
C LEU A 145 14.60 10.67 -5.13
N GLY A 146 14.74 9.69 -4.25
CA GLY A 146 14.41 9.79 -2.83
C GLY A 146 15.63 10.06 -1.95
N ASP A 147 15.40 10.71 -0.81
CA ASP A 147 16.42 10.85 0.24
C ASP A 147 16.30 9.69 1.23
N ALA A 148 17.22 8.73 1.16
CA ALA A 148 17.20 7.56 2.03
C ALA A 148 17.47 7.89 3.51
N GLY A 149 18.16 8.99 3.81
CA GLY A 149 18.36 9.46 5.19
C GLY A 149 17.02 9.89 5.79
N ARG A 150 16.33 10.79 5.09
CA ARG A 150 14.97 11.22 5.47
C ARG A 150 13.97 10.07 5.49
N GLY A 151 14.04 9.19 4.49
CA GLY A 151 13.23 7.99 4.41
C GLY A 151 13.41 7.06 5.60
N GLY A 152 14.65 6.91 6.09
CA GLY A 152 14.94 6.11 7.26
C GLY A 152 14.36 6.68 8.55
N GLU A 153 14.33 8.00 8.72
CA GLU A 153 13.67 8.65 9.86
C GLU A 153 12.16 8.35 9.84
N LEU A 154 11.52 8.57 8.70
CA LEU A 154 10.09 8.32 8.51
C LEU A 154 9.73 6.86 8.72
N PHE A 155 10.51 5.93 8.17
CA PHE A 155 10.28 4.51 8.33
C PHE A 155 10.42 4.06 9.81
N ARG A 156 11.40 4.60 10.54
CA ARG A 156 11.56 4.34 11.99
C ARG A 156 10.46 4.94 12.83
N ALA A 157 9.91 6.08 12.43
CA ALA A 157 8.79 6.69 13.12
C ALA A 157 7.48 5.91 12.93
N ASN A 158 7.26 5.31 11.74
CA ASN A 158 5.94 4.83 11.35
C ASN A 158 5.81 3.32 11.06
N CYS A 159 6.90 2.63 10.71
CA CYS A 159 6.83 1.30 10.08
C CYS A 159 7.54 0.19 10.87
N ILE A 160 8.60 0.52 11.62
CA ILE A 160 9.46 -0.50 12.27
C ILE A 160 8.74 -1.30 13.35
N GLN A 161 7.66 -0.75 13.92
CA GLN A 161 6.84 -1.40 14.94
C GLN A 161 6.23 -2.70 14.40
N CYS A 162 6.03 -2.78 13.08
CA CYS A 162 5.51 -3.96 12.40
C CYS A 162 6.57 -4.64 11.53
N HIS A 163 7.30 -3.87 10.70
CA HIS A 163 8.18 -4.43 9.67
C HIS A 163 9.64 -4.63 10.07
N ASN A 164 10.00 -4.34 11.33
CA ASN A 164 11.39 -4.33 11.81
C ASN A 164 12.26 -3.24 11.12
N TRP A 165 13.39 -2.85 11.71
CA TRP A 165 14.28 -1.80 11.18
C TRP A 165 14.83 -2.10 9.78
N ALA A 166 15.06 -3.38 9.48
CA ALA A 166 15.57 -3.85 8.20
C ALA A 166 14.48 -4.23 7.19
N GLY A 167 13.20 -4.04 7.54
CA GLY A 167 12.09 -4.52 6.71
C GLY A 167 11.91 -6.05 6.74
N ALA A 168 12.47 -6.74 7.75
CA ALA A 168 12.42 -8.20 7.87
C ALA A 168 11.01 -8.76 8.14
N GLY A 169 10.07 -7.92 8.60
CA GLY A 169 8.73 -8.31 9.02
C GLY A 169 8.62 -8.56 10.52
N GLY A 170 7.45 -9.02 10.95
CA GLY A 170 7.13 -9.24 12.36
C GLY A 170 5.78 -9.92 12.57
N ALA A 171 5.59 -10.56 13.71
CA ALA A 171 4.30 -11.17 14.06
C ALA A 171 3.30 -10.08 14.50
N LEU A 172 2.03 -10.25 14.12
CA LEU A 172 0.91 -9.42 14.56
C LEU A 172 -0.11 -10.28 15.32
N THR A 173 -1.15 -9.64 15.85
CA THR A 173 -2.22 -10.32 16.57
C THR A 173 -3.10 -11.17 15.63
N GLN A 174 -3.83 -12.13 16.18
CA GLN A 174 -4.82 -12.95 15.46
C GLN A 174 -4.23 -13.74 14.27
N GLY A 175 -2.98 -14.19 14.38
CA GLY A 175 -2.32 -14.99 13.34
C GLY A 175 -1.92 -14.21 12.08
N LYS A 176 -2.03 -12.88 12.10
CA LYS A 176 -1.51 -12.00 11.05
C LYS A 176 -0.02 -11.75 11.24
N HIS A 177 0.67 -11.33 10.19
CA HIS A 177 2.06 -10.90 10.25
C HIS A 177 2.33 -9.75 9.28
N ALA A 178 3.32 -8.94 9.63
CA ALA A 178 3.93 -7.99 8.72
C ALA A 178 4.91 -8.74 7.81
N PRO A 179 4.73 -8.71 6.49
CA PRO A 179 5.62 -9.41 5.57
C PRO A 179 7.01 -8.76 5.50
N ASN A 180 7.97 -9.55 5.02
CA ASN A 180 9.29 -9.05 4.65
C ASN A 180 9.19 -8.14 3.41
N LEU A 181 9.82 -6.97 3.47
CA LEU A 181 9.75 -5.94 2.42
C LEU A 181 10.80 -6.14 1.31
N ASN A 182 11.76 -7.04 1.47
CA ASN A 182 12.85 -7.24 0.52
C ASN A 182 12.39 -7.78 -0.84
N GLU A 183 11.26 -8.50 -0.87
CA GLU A 183 10.68 -9.04 -2.09
C GLU A 183 9.70 -8.07 -2.80
N ALA A 184 9.39 -6.93 -2.18
CA ALA A 184 8.44 -5.97 -2.72
C ALA A 184 9.12 -5.05 -3.76
N THR A 185 8.39 -4.75 -4.84
CA THR A 185 8.83 -3.73 -5.80
C THR A 185 8.59 -2.32 -5.23
N PRO A 186 9.30 -1.29 -5.71
CA PRO A 186 9.04 0.09 -5.31
C PRO A 186 7.57 0.51 -5.45
N THR A 187 6.93 0.12 -6.56
CA THR A 187 5.49 0.32 -6.79
C THR A 187 4.65 -0.33 -5.71
N GLN A 188 4.89 -1.61 -5.40
CA GLN A 188 4.15 -2.32 -4.37
C GLN A 188 4.33 -1.72 -2.97
N ILE A 189 5.51 -1.18 -2.67
CA ILE A 189 5.76 -0.48 -1.40
C ILE A 189 4.93 0.80 -1.34
N TYR A 190 4.92 1.60 -2.42
CA TYR A 190 4.11 2.82 -2.48
C TYR A 190 2.61 2.51 -2.34
N GLU A 191 2.13 1.52 -3.08
CA GLU A 191 0.73 1.12 -3.06
C GLU A 191 0.33 0.57 -1.69
N ALA A 192 1.16 -0.26 -1.06
CA ALA A 192 0.93 -0.73 0.30
C ALA A 192 0.74 0.44 1.28
N MET A 193 1.57 1.49 1.17
CA MET A 193 1.42 2.67 2.01
C MET A 193 0.11 3.41 1.75
N VAL A 194 -0.24 3.67 0.49
CA VAL A 194 -1.43 4.47 0.16
C VAL A 194 -2.75 3.71 0.34
N THR A 195 -2.75 2.38 0.29
CA THR A 195 -3.98 1.57 0.37
C THR A 195 -4.16 0.84 1.70
N GLY A 196 -3.11 0.71 2.53
CA GLY A 196 -3.17 0.04 3.83
C GLY A 196 -3.70 -1.41 3.75
N PRO A 197 -2.97 -2.34 3.12
CA PRO A 197 -3.45 -3.68 2.91
C PRO A 197 -3.61 -4.45 4.23
N GLN A 198 -4.76 -5.11 4.38
CA GLN A 198 -5.08 -6.04 5.47
C GLN A 198 -5.06 -5.41 6.87
N ALA A 199 -3.96 -5.54 7.61
CA ALA A 199 -3.81 -4.95 8.95
C ALA A 199 -2.89 -3.71 8.96
N MET A 200 -2.31 -3.36 7.82
CA MET A 200 -1.48 -2.17 7.68
C MET A 200 -2.38 -0.92 7.64
N PRO A 201 -2.10 0.12 8.42
CA PRO A 201 -2.87 1.37 8.35
C PRO A 201 -2.64 2.08 7.01
N VAL A 202 -3.60 2.92 6.63
CA VAL A 202 -3.53 3.73 5.41
C VAL A 202 -2.68 4.97 5.66
N PHE A 203 -1.63 5.16 4.86
CA PHE A 203 -0.81 6.37 4.81
C PHE A 203 -1.12 7.12 3.51
N ASN A 204 -2.17 7.94 3.53
CA ASN A 204 -2.58 8.72 2.36
C ASN A 204 -1.53 9.79 1.98
N ASP A 205 -1.67 10.38 0.79
CA ASP A 205 -0.72 11.38 0.26
C ASP A 205 -0.76 12.73 1.02
N THR A 206 -1.71 12.92 1.94
CA THR A 206 -1.78 14.13 2.81
C THR A 206 -1.05 13.94 4.14
N THR A 207 -0.93 12.70 4.62
CA THR A 207 -0.23 12.37 5.87
C THR A 207 1.24 12.06 5.61
N ILE A 208 1.54 11.36 4.53
CA ILE A 208 2.91 11.11 4.06
C ILE A 208 2.91 11.46 2.58
N THR A 209 3.65 12.51 2.20
CA THR A 209 3.62 13.00 0.83
C THR A 209 4.24 11.99 -0.15
N PRO A 210 3.94 12.08 -1.47
CA PRO A 210 4.58 11.23 -2.46
C PRO A 210 6.11 11.27 -2.42
N GLU A 211 6.71 12.41 -2.14
CA GLU A 211 8.17 12.58 -2.01
C GLU A 211 8.72 11.88 -0.76
N GLU A 212 7.97 11.93 0.34
CA GLU A 212 8.30 11.22 1.58
C GLU A 212 8.18 9.70 1.41
N LYS A 213 7.13 9.24 0.71
CA LYS A 213 6.98 7.84 0.31
C LYS A 213 8.14 7.36 -0.56
N ARG A 214 8.52 8.15 -1.56
CA ARG A 214 9.69 7.88 -2.40
C ARG A 214 10.98 7.79 -1.59
N SER A 215 11.14 8.67 -0.61
CA SER A 215 12.29 8.66 0.30
C SER A 215 12.31 7.40 1.16
N MET A 216 11.17 6.95 1.69
CA MET A 216 11.08 5.66 2.41
C MET A 216 11.38 4.45 1.49
N ILE A 217 10.94 4.48 0.23
CA ILE A 217 11.31 3.47 -0.77
C ILE A 217 12.83 3.46 -1.01
N ALA A 218 13.45 4.63 -1.12
CA ALA A 218 14.91 4.76 -1.22
C ALA A 218 15.62 4.15 -0.01
N TYR A 219 15.12 4.39 1.21
CA TYR A 219 15.63 3.76 2.43
C TYR A 219 15.52 2.23 2.39
N ILE A 220 14.33 1.68 2.13
CA ILE A 220 14.11 0.22 2.10
C ILE A 220 14.98 -0.45 1.04
N THR A 221 15.07 0.14 -0.15
CA THR A 221 15.89 -0.38 -1.26
C THR A 221 17.39 -0.28 -0.98
N GLN A 222 17.85 0.75 -0.26
CA GLN A 222 19.22 0.85 0.19
C GLN A 222 19.53 -0.20 1.28
N VAL A 223 18.69 -0.31 2.31
CA VAL A 223 18.88 -1.24 3.43
C VAL A 223 18.97 -2.68 2.95
N ARG A 224 18.05 -3.11 2.06
CA ARG A 224 18.08 -4.48 1.51
C ARG A 224 19.33 -4.76 0.66
N ALA A 225 19.93 -3.73 0.05
CA ALA A 225 21.12 -3.85 -0.78
C ALA A 225 22.43 -3.74 0.01
N GLN A 226 22.39 -3.24 1.25
CA GLN A 226 23.58 -3.17 2.09
C GLN A 226 24.12 -4.57 2.35
N LYS A 227 25.44 -4.73 2.33
CA LYS A 227 26.12 -5.97 2.71
C LYS A 227 26.29 -5.99 4.22
N ASP A 228 26.15 -7.16 4.84
CA ASP A 228 26.31 -7.33 6.28
C ASP A 228 27.78 -7.21 6.70
N PRO A 229 28.17 -6.14 7.41
CA PRO A 229 29.51 -6.01 7.94
C PRO A 229 29.68 -6.97 9.12
N GLY A 230 30.68 -7.85 9.08
CA GLY A 230 30.98 -8.78 10.18
C GLY A 230 30.51 -10.22 9.98
N GLY A 231 29.97 -10.57 8.82
CA GLY A 231 29.68 -11.96 8.44
C GLY A 231 28.20 -12.25 8.26
N PHE A 232 27.72 -13.35 8.84
CA PHE A 232 26.37 -13.86 8.57
C PHE A 232 25.29 -13.04 9.30
N ALA A 233 24.34 -12.50 8.55
CA ALA A 233 23.33 -11.55 9.01
C ALA A 233 22.27 -12.11 9.99
N LEU A 234 22.16 -13.45 10.08
CA LEU A 234 21.12 -14.14 10.86
C LEU A 234 19.70 -13.59 10.60
N GLY A 235 19.41 -13.22 9.35
CA GLY A 235 18.12 -12.67 8.94
C GLY A 235 17.86 -11.20 9.33
N ARG A 236 18.84 -10.50 9.93
CA ARG A 236 18.74 -9.10 10.41
C ARG A 236 17.64 -8.83 11.43
N ILE A 237 17.20 -9.88 12.12
CA ILE A 237 16.15 -9.82 13.15
C ILE A 237 16.72 -9.29 14.47
N GLY A 238 18.04 -9.43 14.68
CA GLY A 238 18.80 -8.85 15.79
C GLY A 238 19.03 -9.84 16.94
N PRO A 239 18.87 -9.41 18.22
CA PRO A 239 19.42 -10.12 19.38
C PRO A 239 18.83 -11.51 19.62
N VAL A 240 17.62 -11.78 19.11
CA VAL A 240 16.97 -13.09 19.28
C VAL A 240 17.71 -14.17 18.49
N THR A 241 17.95 -13.93 17.20
CA THR A 241 18.66 -14.89 16.33
C THR A 241 20.14 -14.96 16.67
N GLU A 242 20.75 -13.82 17.03
CA GLU A 242 22.12 -13.76 17.51
C GLU A 242 22.30 -14.53 18.82
N GLY A 243 21.38 -14.35 19.78
CA GLY A 243 21.39 -15.06 21.06
C GLY A 243 21.23 -16.57 20.89
N LEU A 244 20.35 -17.01 19.98
CA LEU A 244 20.19 -18.43 19.67
C LEU A 244 21.47 -19.05 19.12
N VAL A 245 22.16 -18.35 18.21
CA VAL A 245 23.44 -18.83 17.66
C VAL A 245 24.55 -18.77 18.70
N ALA A 246 24.62 -17.73 19.51
CA ALA A 246 25.57 -17.64 20.60
C ALA A 246 25.38 -18.80 21.60
N TRP A 247 24.13 -19.18 21.88
CA TRP A 247 23.80 -20.28 22.77
C TRP A 247 24.13 -21.65 22.15
N ILE A 248 23.63 -21.93 20.94
CA ILE A 248 23.82 -23.23 20.30
C ILE A 248 25.28 -23.42 19.86
N VAL A 249 25.85 -22.47 19.13
CA VAL A 249 27.19 -22.61 18.54
C VAL A 249 28.26 -22.16 19.53
N GLY A 250 28.10 -20.98 20.11
CA GLY A 250 29.09 -20.40 21.02
C GLY A 250 29.27 -21.26 22.27
N LEU A 251 28.19 -21.54 23.01
CA LEU A 251 28.32 -22.33 24.24
C LEU A 251 28.69 -23.78 23.96
N SER A 252 28.21 -24.40 22.88
CA SER A 252 28.64 -25.76 22.53
C SER A 252 30.13 -25.82 22.19
N ALA A 253 30.65 -24.83 21.45
CA ALA A 253 32.09 -24.76 21.16
C ALA A 253 32.92 -24.60 22.43
N LEU A 254 32.49 -23.74 23.36
CA LEU A 254 33.14 -23.55 24.66
C LEU A 254 33.07 -24.82 25.51
N ALA A 255 31.93 -25.50 25.55
CA ALA A 255 31.76 -26.75 26.28
C ALA A 255 32.65 -27.86 25.71
N LEU A 256 32.72 -28.00 24.38
CA LEU A 256 33.60 -28.97 23.71
C LEU A 256 35.07 -28.66 23.98
N ALA A 257 35.48 -27.39 23.94
CA ALA A 257 36.84 -26.98 24.28
C ALA A 257 37.16 -27.30 25.75
N ALA A 258 36.23 -27.04 26.68
CA ALA A 258 36.40 -27.38 28.10
C ALA A 258 36.54 -28.89 28.32
N ILE A 259 35.70 -29.70 27.66
CA ILE A 259 35.79 -31.18 27.68
C ILE A 259 37.14 -31.63 27.11
N TRP A 260 37.57 -31.06 25.99
CA TRP A 260 38.85 -31.41 25.36
C TRP A 260 40.06 -31.07 26.23
N ILE A 261 40.06 -29.90 26.88
CA ILE A 261 41.14 -29.49 27.80
C ILE A 261 41.18 -30.38 29.04
N THR A 262 40.00 -30.76 29.57
CA THR A 262 39.90 -31.60 30.77
C THR A 262 40.08 -33.10 30.50
N ALA A 263 40.06 -33.51 29.23
CA ALA A 263 40.33 -34.89 28.83
C ALA A 263 41.81 -35.26 29.03
N LYS A 264 42.21 -35.55 30.28
CA LYS A 264 43.52 -36.13 30.60
C LYS A 264 43.53 -37.64 30.32
N LYS A 265 44.64 -38.10 29.70
CA LYS A 265 44.93 -39.50 29.32
C LYS A 265 44.55 -40.48 30.44
N ARG A 266 43.72 -41.48 30.12
CA ARG A 266 43.58 -42.72 30.89
C ARG A 266 45.00 -43.27 31.15
N GLN A 267 45.51 -43.13 32.36
CA GLN A 267 46.65 -43.95 32.80
C GLN A 267 46.12 -45.37 32.89
N LYS A 268 46.69 -46.29 32.10
CA LYS A 268 46.41 -47.71 32.22
C LYS A 268 46.90 -48.16 33.61
N PRO A 269 46.14 -49.05 34.29
CA PRO A 269 46.53 -49.58 35.60
C PRO A 269 47.87 -50.33 35.53
#